data_AF-A0A848ZEK3-F1
#
_entry.id   AF-A0A848ZEK3-F1
#
_cell.length_a   1.000
_cell.length_b   1.000
_cell.length_c   1.000
_cell.angle_alpha   90.00
_cell.angle_beta   90.00
_cell.angle_gamma   90.00
#
_symmetry.space_group_name_H-M   'P 1'
#
loop_
_entity.id
_entity.type
_entity.pdbx_description
1 polymer ?
#
loop_
_entity_poly.entity_id
_entity_poly.type
_entity_poly.pdbx_seq_one_letter_code
_entity_poly.pdbx_strand_id
1 'polypeptide(L)'
;GKTLTEEARAAVRDDGAEVICLGCTGMAGHDKTMEKELGVPVLDGVVCAVKMAEGVFDYKLKHSKVNAFAKPGPKEWVGLGRFAVVD
;
A
#
# COMPACT_ATOMS: atom_id res chain seq x y z
N GLY A 1 -18.27 18.64 -2.81
CA GLY A 1 -17.20 17.97 -2.05
C GLY A 1 -15.88 18.53 -2.52
N LYS A 2 -14.87 18.60 -1.65
CA LYS A 2 -13.52 19.00 -2.05
C LYS A 2 -12.85 17.90 -2.88
N THR A 3 -11.95 18.29 -3.77
CA THR A 3 -11.16 17.35 -4.57
C THR A 3 -9.98 16.78 -3.78
N LEU A 4 -9.40 15.67 -4.26
CA LEU A 4 -8.22 15.06 -3.65
C LEU A 4 -7.03 16.04 -3.55
N THR A 5 -6.77 16.82 -4.60
CA THR A 5 -5.68 17.79 -4.64
C THR A 5 -5.88 18.95 -3.66
N GLU A 6 -7.13 19.38 -3.45
CA GLU A 6 -7.43 20.46 -2.50
C GLU A 6 -7.14 20.04 -1.06
N GLU A 7 -7.50 18.81 -0.68
CA GLU A 7 -7.20 18.30 0.66
C GLU A 7 -5.70 18.07 0.85
N ALA A 8 -5.01 17.55 -0.17
CA ALA A 8 -3.55 17.43 -0.14
C ALA A 8 -2.87 18.80 0.00
N ARG A 9 -3.37 19.84 -0.68
CA ARG A 9 -2.87 21.21 -0.56
C ARG A 9 -3.11 21.80 0.83
N ALA A 10 -4.26 21.49 1.43
CA ALA A 10 -4.53 21.87 2.81
C ALA A 10 -3.56 21.18 3.77
N ALA A 11 -3.28 19.88 3.61
CA ALA A 11 -2.31 19.17 4.43
C ALA A 11 -0.90 19.78 4.33
N VAL A 12 -0.45 20.17 3.14
CA VAL A 12 0.85 20.85 2.97
C VAL A 12 0.88 22.19 3.70
N ARG A 13 -0.16 23.01 3.52
CA ARG A 13 -0.19 24.40 4.03
C ARG A 13 -0.47 24.46 5.54
N ASP A 14 -1.43 23.68 6.01
CA ASP A 14 -2.03 23.81 7.33
C ASP A 14 -1.41 22.82 8.33
N ASP A 15 -1.04 21.62 7.87
CA ASP A 15 -0.42 20.57 8.71
C ASP A 15 1.11 20.49 8.57
N GLY A 16 1.68 21.23 7.60
CA GLY A 16 3.12 21.20 7.31
C GLY A 16 3.58 19.91 6.65
N ALA A 17 2.70 19.22 5.91
CA ALA A 17 3.08 17.99 5.22
C ALA A 17 4.12 18.27 4.12
N GLU A 18 5.27 17.60 4.20
CA GLU A 18 6.35 17.71 3.20
C GLU A 18 6.30 16.62 2.12
N VAL A 19 5.43 15.62 2.30
CA VAL A 19 5.17 14.50 1.37
C VAL A 19 3.71 14.08 1.49
N ILE A 20 3.09 13.69 0.38
CA ILE A 20 1.71 13.15 0.37
C ILE A 20 1.73 11.67 -0.05
N CYS A 21 1.05 10.82 0.72
CA CYS A 21 0.85 9.40 0.36
C CYS A 21 -0.59 9.18 -0.13
N LEU A 22 -0.75 8.64 -1.34
CA LEU A 22 -2.07 8.29 -1.86
C LEU A 22 -2.62 7.06 -1.12
N GLY A 23 -3.64 7.26 -0.29
CA GLY A 23 -4.19 6.25 0.63
C GLY A 23 -5.18 5.23 0.04
N CYS A 24 -5.42 5.22 -1.27
CA CYS A 24 -6.39 4.32 -1.91
C CYS A 24 -5.88 3.89 -3.29
N THR A 25 -6.03 2.61 -3.60
CA THR A 25 -5.68 2.03 -4.90
C THR A 25 -6.40 2.72 -6.07
N GLY A 26 -7.61 3.23 -5.84
CA GLY A 26 -8.36 4.00 -6.85
C GLY A 26 -7.75 5.36 -7.20
N MET A 27 -6.70 5.79 -6.51
CA MET A 27 -5.97 7.04 -6.76
C MET A 27 -4.63 6.80 -7.49
N ALA A 28 -4.33 5.56 -7.87
CA ALA A 28 -3.09 5.24 -8.57
C ALA A 28 -2.92 6.05 -9.86
N GLY A 29 -1.70 6.50 -10.14
CA GLY A 29 -1.34 7.31 -11.31
C GLY A 29 -1.66 8.80 -11.21
N HIS A 30 -2.21 9.28 -10.09
CA HIS A 30 -2.41 10.73 -9.85
C HIS A 30 -1.17 11.42 -9.24
N ASP A 31 -0.16 10.65 -8.82
CA ASP A 31 1.03 11.11 -8.11
C ASP A 31 1.78 12.21 -8.86
N LYS A 32 2.15 12.00 -10.14
CA LYS A 32 2.98 12.97 -10.89
C LYS A 32 2.28 14.28 -11.20
N THR A 33 0.98 14.24 -11.46
CA THR A 33 0.19 15.45 -11.66
C THR A 33 0.06 16.23 -10.34
N MET A 34 -0.26 15.54 -9.24
CA MET A 34 -0.39 16.17 -7.93
C MET A 34 0.95 16.71 -7.42
N GLU A 35 2.05 15.98 -7.60
CA GLU A 35 3.40 16.41 -7.21
C GLU A 35 3.76 17.74 -7.88
N LYS A 36 3.47 17.89 -9.18
CA LYS A 36 3.66 19.14 -9.91
C LYS A 36 2.80 20.28 -9.35
N GLU A 37 1.56 20.01 -8.95
CA GLU A 37 0.63 21.02 -8.46
C GLU A 37 0.84 21.42 -6.99
N LEU A 38 1.36 20.50 -6.19
CA LEU A 38 1.56 20.67 -4.75
C LEU A 38 2.97 21.15 -4.41
N GLY A 39 3.95 20.88 -5.27
CA GLY A 39 5.35 21.26 -5.06
C GLY A 39 6.07 20.40 -4.01
N VAL A 40 5.46 19.31 -3.56
CA VAL A 40 6.02 18.32 -2.65
C VAL A 40 5.89 16.92 -3.27
N PRO A 41 6.76 15.95 -2.93
CA PRO A 41 6.67 14.59 -3.43
C PRO A 41 5.31 13.95 -3.13
N VAL A 42 4.80 13.20 -4.09
CA VAL A 42 3.56 12.42 -3.94
C VAL A 42 3.85 10.95 -4.22
N LEU A 43 3.52 10.08 -3.26
CA LEU A 43 3.77 8.65 -3.34
C LEU A 43 2.49 7.90 -3.74
N ASP A 44 2.54 7.23 -4.89
CA ASP A 44 1.57 6.20 -5.26
C ASP A 44 1.86 4.91 -4.49
N GLY A 45 0.96 4.55 -3.57
CA GLY A 45 1.09 3.35 -2.75
C GLY A 45 1.20 2.05 -3.55
N VAL A 46 0.60 1.97 -4.75
CA VAL A 46 0.69 0.79 -5.63
C VAL A 46 2.10 0.65 -6.18
N VAL A 47 2.64 1.73 -6.74
CA VAL A 47 4.01 1.74 -7.29
C VAL A 47 5.03 1.47 -6.18
N CYS A 48 4.88 2.13 -5.03
CA CYS A 48 5.74 1.89 -3.86
C CYS A 48 5.69 0.42 -3.41
N ALA A 49 4.51 -0.19 -3.35
CA ALA A 49 4.36 -1.60 -2.96
C ALA A 49 5.07 -2.55 -3.94
N VAL A 50 4.96 -2.31 -5.25
CA VAL A 50 5.65 -3.12 -6.27
C VAL A 50 7.17 -3.01 -6.11
N LYS A 51 7.70 -1.80 -5.92
CA LYS A 51 9.16 -1.58 -5.74
C LYS A 51 9.68 -2.21 -4.45
N MET A 52 8.92 -2.16 -3.36
CA MET A 52 9.25 -2.89 -2.14
C MET A 52 9.26 -4.41 -2.37
N ALA A 53 8.26 -4.94 -3.09
CA ALA A 53 8.19 -6.38 -3.38
C ALA A 53 9.34 -6.87 -4.27
N GLU A 54 9.72 -6.11 -5.30
CA GLU A 54 10.90 -6.38 -6.15
C GLU A 54 12.17 -6.47 -5.28
N GLY A 55 12.42 -5.48 -4.41
CA GLY A 55 13.60 -5.49 -3.53
C GLY A 55 13.64 -6.67 -2.56
N VAL A 56 12.49 -7.04 -1.97
CA VAL A 56 12.38 -8.21 -1.09
C VAL A 56 12.66 -9.51 -1.86
N PHE A 57 12.16 -9.62 -3.10
CA PHE A 57 12.39 -10.78 -3.97
C PHE A 57 13.86 -10.92 -4.38
N ASP A 58 14.50 -9.81 -4.76
CA ASP A 58 15.91 -9.79 -5.13
C ASP A 58 16.81 -10.17 -3.97
N TYR A 59 16.48 -9.71 -2.75
CA TYR A 59 17.17 -10.08 -1.52
C TYR A 59 16.90 -11.52 -1.04
N LYS A 60 16.04 -12.28 -1.75
CA LYS A 60 15.69 -13.68 -1.43
C LYS A 60 15.04 -13.87 -0.05
N LEU A 61 14.33 -12.84 0.42
CA LEU A 61 13.56 -12.93 1.65
C LEU A 61 12.16 -13.51 1.42
N LYS A 62 11.62 -14.16 2.45
CA LYS A 62 10.24 -14.66 2.53
C LYS A 62 9.66 -14.32 3.90
N HIS A 63 8.33 -14.31 4.03
CA HIS A 63 7.70 -14.17 5.34
C HIS A 63 8.17 -15.25 6.31
N SER A 64 8.67 -14.84 7.48
CA SER A 64 9.04 -15.76 8.56
C SER A 64 7.84 -16.61 8.99
N LYS A 65 8.05 -17.92 9.13
CA LYS A 65 7.00 -18.87 9.54
C LYS A 65 7.11 -19.30 11.01
N VAL A 66 7.91 -18.61 11.81
CA VAL A 66 8.18 -18.94 13.21
C VAL A 66 7.00 -18.62 14.14
N ASN A 67 6.23 -17.55 13.85
CA ASN A 67 5.10 -17.14 14.71
C ASN A 67 3.96 -16.46 13.92
N ALA A 68 3.90 -15.13 13.88
CA ALA A 68 2.72 -14.38 13.40
C ALA A 68 2.24 -14.74 11.98
N PHE A 69 3.15 -15.16 11.09
CA PHE A 69 2.83 -15.62 9.74
C PHE A 69 3.02 -17.14 9.54
N ALA A 70 3.09 -17.92 10.63
CA ALA A 70 3.10 -19.38 10.57
C ALA A 70 1.91 -19.90 9.76
N LYS A 71 2.04 -21.13 9.23
CA LYS A 71 0.91 -21.77 8.57
C LYS A 71 -0.27 -21.84 9.56
N PRO A 72 -1.51 -21.55 9.12
CA PRO A 72 -2.68 -21.75 9.97
C PRO A 72 -2.71 -23.18 10.52
N GLY A 73 -2.96 -23.33 11.82
CA GLY A 73 -3.07 -24.65 12.45
C GLY A 73 -4.28 -25.46 11.95
N PRO A 74 -4.31 -26.77 12.23
CA PRO A 74 -5.41 -27.64 11.81
C PRO A 74 -6.73 -27.20 12.46
N LYS A 75 -7.74 -26.92 11.64
CA LYS A 75 -9.11 -26.61 12.04
C LYS A 75 -10.08 -26.90 10.90
N GLU A 76 -11.36 -27.13 11.23
CA GLU A 76 -12.41 -27.19 10.21
C GLU A 76 -12.58 -25.84 9.51
N TRP A 77 -12.70 -25.86 8.18
CA TRP A 77 -12.94 -24.68 7.35
C TRP A 77 -14.37 -24.71 6.80
N VAL A 78 -15.31 -24.15 7.55
CA VAL A 78 -16.71 -24.06 7.16
C VAL A 78 -16.90 -22.98 6.08
N GLY A 79 -17.65 -23.29 5.02
CA GLY A 79 -17.98 -22.33 3.94
C GLY A 79 -16.83 -21.96 3.00
N LEU A 80 -15.65 -22.55 3.17
CA LEU A 80 -14.43 -22.25 2.39
C LEU A 80 -13.89 -23.46 1.64
N GLY A 81 -14.72 -24.46 1.33
CA GLY A 81 -14.30 -25.73 0.73
C GLY A 81 -13.45 -25.61 -0.56
N ARG A 82 -13.63 -24.54 -1.35
CA ARG A 82 -12.82 -24.26 -2.55
C ARG A 82 -11.40 -23.74 -2.25
N PHE A 83 -11.20 -23.22 -1.04
CA PHE A 83 -9.93 -22.69 -0.55
C PHE A 83 -9.38 -23.52 0.61
N ALA A 84 -9.97 -24.70 0.85
CA ALA A 84 -9.42 -25.65 1.80
C ALA A 84 -7.96 -25.90 1.40
N VAL A 85 -7.06 -25.54 2.31
CA VAL A 85 -5.62 -25.59 2.10
C VAL A 85 -5.25 -27.04 1.79
N VAL A 86 -4.98 -27.32 0.52
CA VAL A 86 -4.29 -28.55 0.10
C VAL A 86 -2.81 -28.33 0.40
N ASP A 87 -2.20 -29.30 1.09
CA ASP A 87 -0.77 -29.33 1.38
C ASP A 87 0.09 -29.32 0.11
#